data_AF-A0A2V9LFT7-F1
#
_entry.id   AF-A0A2V9LFT7-F1
#
_cell.length_a   1.000
_cell.length_b   1.000
_cell.length_c   1.000
_cell.angle_alpha   90.00
_cell.angle_beta   90.00
_cell.angle_gamma   90.00
#
_symmetry.space_group_name_H-M   'P 1'
#
loop_
_entity.id
_entity.type
_entity.pdbx_description
1 polymer ?
#
loop_
_entity_poly.entity_id
_entity_poly.type
_entity_poly.pdbx_seq_one_letter_code
_entity_poly.pdbx_strand_id
1 'polypeptide(L)'
;MKLAGRRVEAVLSEEGQTALRLAGLDVPETALPLFFVEDTDELGMWVRLKREDDTHWLLVRWEFVLSVDFLPPERQRIGVGSRGGGS
;
A
#
# COMPACT_ATOMS: atom_id res chain seq x y z
N MET A 1 -14.46 -8.27 -2.55
CA MET A 1 -13.49 -7.62 -3.48
C MET A 1 -12.15 -8.34 -3.34
N LYS A 2 -11.41 -8.66 -4.42
CA LYS A 2 -10.11 -9.36 -4.30
C LYS A 2 -8.97 -8.33 -4.17
N LEU A 3 -8.62 -7.99 -2.93
CA LEU A 3 -7.54 -7.06 -2.60
C LEU A 3 -6.24 -7.75 -2.17
N ALA A 4 -6.35 -8.94 -1.57
CA ALA A 4 -5.21 -9.70 -1.08
C ALA A 4 -4.12 -9.89 -2.15
N GLY A 5 -2.86 -9.70 -1.76
CA GLY A 5 -1.67 -9.78 -2.61
C GLY A 5 -1.43 -8.56 -3.49
N ARG A 6 -2.13 -7.43 -3.27
CA ARG A 6 -2.03 -6.24 -4.13
C ARG A 6 -1.57 -5.01 -3.35
N ARG A 7 -0.92 -4.09 -4.08
CA ARG A 7 -0.68 -2.73 -3.62
C ARG A 7 -1.88 -1.85 -3.94
N VAL A 8 -2.34 -1.09 -2.95
CA VAL A 8 -3.49 -0.18 -3.09
C VAL A 8 -3.20 1.15 -2.42
N GLU A 9 -3.73 2.22 -2.99
CA GLU A 9 -3.88 3.50 -2.29
C GLU A 9 -5.25 3.52 -1.64
N ALA A 10 -5.34 3.99 -0.40
CA ALA A 10 -6.63 4.11 0.29
C ALA A 10 -6.84 5.53 0.78
N VAL A 11 -8.01 6.08 0.51
CA VAL A 11 -8.46 7.33 1.15
C VAL A 11 -9.09 6.95 2.48
N LEU A 12 -8.55 7.52 3.56
CA LEU A 12 -9.05 7.27 4.91
C LEU A 12 -9.75 8.50 5.48
N SER A 13 -10.72 8.28 6.38
CA SER A 13 -11.32 9.34 7.20
C SER A 13 -10.27 10.04 8.08
N GLU A 14 -10.60 11.21 8.63
CA GLU A 14 -9.71 11.95 9.53
C GLU A 14 -9.31 11.12 10.76
N GLU A 15 -10.25 10.36 11.32
CA GLU A 15 -10.00 9.43 12.42
C GLU A 15 -9.04 8.32 12.00
N GLY A 16 -9.25 7.74 10.81
CA GLY A 16 -8.35 6.73 10.24
C GLY A 16 -6.93 7.25 10.04
N GLN A 17 -6.77 8.44 9.48
CA GLN A 17 -5.46 9.09 9.30
C GLN A 17 -4.78 9.37 10.64
N THR A 18 -5.54 9.82 11.65
CA THR A 18 -5.02 10.07 13.00
C THR A 18 -4.56 8.77 13.66
N ALA A 19 -5.31 7.68 13.52
CA ALA A 19 -4.92 6.36 14.02
C ALA A 19 -3.61 5.86 13.38
N LEU A 20 -3.42 6.07 12.07
CA LEU A 20 -2.15 5.72 11.41
C LEU A 20 -0.96 6.50 11.97
N ARG A 21 -1.11 7.82 12.15
CA ARG A 21 -0.05 8.66 12.75
C ARG A 21 0.30 8.22 14.16
N LEU A 22 -0.71 7.95 15.00
CA LEU A 22 -0.51 7.43 16.35
C LEU A 22 0.16 6.05 16.36
N ALA A 23 -0.10 5.23 15.34
CA ALA A 23 0.60 3.98 15.17
C ALA A 23 2.08 4.18 14.80
N GLY A 24 2.51 5.38 14.40
CA GLY A 24 3.88 5.68 13.94
C GLY A 24 4.04 5.51 12.42
N LEU A 25 2.96 5.62 11.66
CA LEU A 25 3.03 5.71 10.20
C LEU A 25 2.89 7.16 9.79
N ASP A 26 4.03 7.77 9.48
CA ASP A 26 4.07 9.15 9.05
C ASP A 26 3.71 9.21 7.56
N VAL A 27 2.41 9.35 7.28
CA VAL A 27 1.89 9.56 5.94
C VAL A 27 1.78 11.06 5.73
N PRO A 28 2.48 11.64 4.74
CA PRO A 28 2.36 13.07 4.45
C PRO A 28 0.90 13.45 4.21
N GLU A 29 0.44 14.59 4.73
CA GLU A 29 -0.97 15.03 4.59
C GLU A 29 -1.43 15.13 3.13
N THR A 30 -0.51 15.32 2.19
CA THR A 30 -0.77 15.42 0.76
C THR A 30 -0.70 14.08 0.01
N ALA A 31 -0.33 13.00 0.69
CA ALA A 31 -0.11 11.69 0.09
C ALA A 31 -1.15 10.67 0.55
N LEU A 32 -1.63 9.84 -0.38
CA LEU A 32 -2.45 8.69 -0.02
C LEU A 32 -1.54 7.57 0.52
N PRO A 33 -1.90 6.92 1.63
CA PRO A 33 -1.14 5.80 2.13
C PRO A 33 -1.19 4.64 1.14
N LEU A 34 0.00 4.16 0.77
CA LEU A 34 0.19 2.98 -0.05
C LEU A 34 0.31 1.74 0.83
N PHE A 35 -0.62 0.81 0.68
CA PHE A 35 -0.66 -0.43 1.45
C PHE A 35 -0.36 -1.64 0.57
N PHE A 36 0.41 -2.58 1.10
CA PHE A 36 0.42 -3.95 0.60
C PHE A 36 -0.58 -4.78 1.42
N VAL A 37 -1.68 -5.17 0.77
CA VAL A 37 -2.76 -5.94 1.41
C VAL A 37 -2.36 -7.41 1.40
N GLU A 38 -2.14 -7.97 2.58
CA GLU A 38 -1.84 -9.39 2.75
C GLU A 38 -3.13 -10.21 2.72
N ASP A 39 -4.16 -9.75 3.43
CA ASP A 39 -5.47 -10.42 3.48
C ASP A 39 -6.62 -9.41 3.71
N THR A 40 -7.85 -9.86 3.53
CA THR A 40 -9.07 -9.08 3.82
C THR A 40 -10.13 -9.93 4.47
N ASP A 41 -10.81 -9.36 5.46
CA ASP A 41 -11.92 -10.01 6.17
C ASP A 41 -13.12 -9.06 6.30
N GLU A 42 -14.10 -9.44 7.13
CA GLU A 42 -15.30 -8.65 7.38
C GLU A 42 -15.03 -7.34 8.13
N LEU A 43 -13.89 -7.22 8.83
CA LEU A 43 -13.53 -6.05 9.60
C LEU A 43 -12.71 -5.05 8.78
N GLY A 44 -11.84 -5.53 7.89
CA GLY A 44 -10.93 -4.66 7.17
C GLY A 44 -9.93 -5.33 6.24
N MET A 45 -8.85 -4.58 5.97
CA MET A 45 -7.65 -5.02 5.28
C MET A 45 -6.54 -5.26 6.28
N TRP A 46 -5.92 -6.44 6.22
CA TRP A 46 -4.65 -6.70 6.88
C TRP A 46 -3.53 -6.23 5.97
N VAL A 47 -2.79 -5.23 6.43
CA VAL A 47 -1.69 -4.62 5.69
C VAL A 47 -0.38 -4.83 6.43
N ARG A 48 0.68 -5.09 5.66
CA ARG A 48 2.02 -5.24 6.21
C ARG A 48 2.79 -3.94 6.12
N LEU A 49 3.43 -3.57 7.22
CA LEU A 49 4.23 -2.37 7.35
C LEU A 49 5.65 -2.77 7.73
N LYS A 50 6.63 -2.28 6.97
CA LYS A 50 8.03 -2.41 7.33
C LYS A 50 8.45 -1.18 8.12
N ARG A 51 8.91 -1.38 9.35
CA ARG A 51 9.61 -0.37 10.15
C ARG A 51 11.09 -0.73 10.24
N GLU A 52 11.90 0.18 10.76
CA GLU A 52 13.36 0.02 10.84
C GLU A 52 13.76 -1.27 11.55
N ASP A 53 13.00 -1.68 12.58
CA ASP A 53 13.35 -2.81 13.43
C ASP A 53 12.56 -4.09 13.15
N ASP A 54 11.36 -3.99 12.55
CA ASP A 54 10.51 -5.18 12.34
C ASP A 54 9.39 -4.96 11.31
N THR A 55 8.75 -6.07 10.96
CA THR A 55 7.50 -6.15 10.21
C THR A 55 6.31 -6.11 11.15
N HIS A 56 5.45 -5.12 10.97
CA HIS A 56 4.21 -4.99 11.72
C HIS A 56 3.00 -5.30 10.85
N TRP A 57 1.97 -5.85 11.50
CA TRP A 57 0.66 -6.09 10.90
C TRP A 57 -0.31 -5.06 11.42
N LEU A 58 -1.07 -4.44 10.53
CA LEU A 58 -2.08 -3.45 10.87
C LEU A 58 -3.40 -3.84 10.21
N LEU A 59 -4.48 -3.77 10.99
CA LEU A 59 -5.83 -3.88 10.48
C LEU A 59 -6.37 -2.48 10.15
N VAL A 60 -6.60 -2.22 8.86
CA VAL A 60 -7.31 -1.02 8.40
C VAL A 60 -8.79 -1.36 8.31
N ARG A 61 -9.59 -0.89 9.28
CA ARG A 61 -11.02 -1.22 9.35
C ARG A 61 -11.82 -0.52 8.25
N TRP A 62 -12.81 -1.21 7.69
CA TRP A 62 -13.64 -0.69 6.58
C TRP A 62 -14.36 0.61 6.92
N GLU A 63 -14.75 0.81 8.17
CA GLU A 63 -15.43 2.03 8.62
C GLU A 63 -14.61 3.32 8.43
N PHE A 64 -13.28 3.20 8.32
CA PHE A 64 -12.39 4.34 8.10
C PHE A 64 -11.94 4.47 6.64
N VAL A 65 -12.34 3.55 5.76
CA VAL A 65 -11.92 3.52 4.35
C VAL A 65 -13.01 4.18 3.50
N LEU A 66 -12.67 5.30 2.89
CA LEU A 66 -13.58 6.05 2.02
C LEU A 66 -13.48 5.60 0.56
N SER A 67 -12.27 5.27 0.09
CA SER A 67 -12.05 4.65 -1.22
C SER A 67 -10.77 3.81 -1.22
N VAL A 68 -10.68 2.90 -2.20
CA VAL A 68 -9.48 2.12 -2.47
C VAL A 68 -9.21 2.14 -3.97
N ASP A 69 -8.02 2.61 -4.34
CA ASP A 69 -7.57 2.71 -5.71
C ASP A 69 -6.48 1.67 -5.99
N PHE A 70 -6.66 0.92 -7.09
CA PHE A 70 -5.70 -0.08 -7.50
C PHE A 70 -4.59 0.57 -8.30
N LEU A 71 -3.35 0.46 -7.82
CA LEU A 71 -2.23 0.86 -8.63
C LEU A 71 -2.05 -0.13 -9.80
N PRO A 72 -1.81 0.37 -11.02
CA PRO A 72 -1.41 -0.51 -12.11
C PRO A 72 -0.13 -1.25 -11.71
N PRO A 73 0.01 -2.55 -12.05
CA PRO A 73 1.25 -3.26 -11.78
C PRO A 73 2.41 -2.49 -12.42
N GLU A 74 3.50 -2.25 -11.67
CA GLU A 74 4.71 -1.61 -12.20
C GLU A 74 5.05 -2.30 -13.52
N ARG A 75 5.00 -1.57 -14.63
CA ARG A 75 5.50 -2.07 -15.90
C ARG A 75 6.97 -2.38 -15.68
N GLN A 76 7.30 -3.66 -15.59
CA GLN A 76 8.67 -4.14 -15.60
C GLN A 76 9.31 -3.56 -16.87
N ARG A 77 10.18 -2.54 -16.71
CA ARG A 77 11.01 -2.04 -17.81
C ARG A 77 11.95 -3.19 -18.16
N ILE A 78 11.58 -3.98 -19.16
CA ILE A 78 12.50 -4.91 -19.83
C ILE A 78 13.52 -4.02 -20.54
N GLY A 79 14.65 -3.75 -19.90
CA GLY A 79 15.82 -3.16 -20.51
C GLY A 79 16.77 -4.27 -20.96
N VAL A 80 16.78 -4.60 -22.25
CA VAL A 80 17.89 -5.25 -22.96
C VAL A 80 17.81 -4.68 -24.38
N GLY A 81 18.62 -3.71 -24.80
CA GLY A 81 20.08 -3.73 -24.88
C GLY A 81 20.43 -3.94 -26.36
N SER A 82 20.56 -2.85 -27.13
CA SER A 82 20.98 -2.94 -28.53
C SER A 82 22.38 -3.54 -28.59
N ARG A 83 22.53 -4.69 -29.26
CA ARG A 83 23.84 -5.17 -29.71
C ARG A 83 24.31 -4.24 -30.82
N GLY A 84 25.11 -3.24 -30.43
CA GLY A 84 25.96 -2.51 -31.36
C GLY A 84 26.95 -3.48 -32.01
N GLY A 85 27.13 -3.32 -33.31
CA GLY A 85 28.11 -4.04 -34.11
C GLY A 85 29.54 -3.69 -33.73
N GLY A 86 30.46 -4.58 -34.10
CA GLY A 86 31.88 -4.37 -33.92
C GLY A 86 32.66 -5.67 -34.02
N SER A 87 32.87 -6.15 -35.25
CA SER A 87 34.10 -6.78 -35.74
C SER A 87 34.01 -6.88 -37.26
#